data_AF-A0A7S0ABU7-F1
#
_entry.id   AF-A0A7S0ABU7-F1
#
_cell.length_a   1.000
_cell.length_b   1.000
_cell.length_c   1.000
_cell.angle_alpha   90.00
_cell.angle_beta   90.00
_cell.angle_gamma   90.00
#
_symmetry.space_group_name_H-M   'P 1'
#
loop_
_entity.id
_entity.type
_entity.pdbx_description
1 polymer ?
#
loop_
_entity_poly.entity_id
_entity_poly.type
_entity_poly.pdbx_seq_one_letter_code
_entity_poly.pdbx_strand_id
1 'polypeptide(L)'
;GTNLAQKMLFAADSTLSVCPDNGGADATCGHERFFKHSNPQRVKEWIRADAGARATLRFVFLVRNPFSLLEAIKRHPYGLATCFRELQWLQRRCACSDIYIMVCAKGQREFASPIEIWNAFTQGYVRLAEDLGKERAVLARYEDLVADPHRALAEWEVLLANKLSVKAAVDKMSKSSKGRNGVSRDQAVAKINNRSYLALFSEQERSRVCADLNGKLMKYLGYDG
;
A
#
# COMPACT_ATOMS: atom_id res chain seq x y z
N GLY A 1 3.07 5.21 2.51
CA GLY A 1 3.91 4.03 2.25
C GLY A 1 4.48 4.03 0.87
N THR A 2 3.63 3.95 -0.15
CA THR A 2 4.05 3.80 -1.56
C THR A 2 5.00 4.90 -2.06
N ASN A 3 4.81 6.18 -1.69
CA ASN A 3 5.76 7.25 -2.06
C ASN A 3 7.16 7.08 -1.44
N LEU A 4 7.25 6.47 -0.24
CA LEU A 4 8.53 6.21 0.40
C LEU A 4 9.25 5.08 -0.34
N ALA A 5 8.56 3.96 -0.56
CA ALA A 5 9.07 2.84 -1.35
C ALA A 5 9.52 3.29 -2.76
N GLN A 6 8.73 4.12 -3.44
CA GLN A 6 9.08 4.70 -4.73
C GLN A 6 10.38 5.49 -4.68
N LYS A 7 10.53 6.41 -3.71
CA LYS A 7 11.74 7.21 -3.57
C LYS A 7 12.97 6.36 -3.25
N MET A 8 12.80 5.31 -2.45
CA MET A 8 13.87 4.37 -2.11
C MET A 8 14.30 3.58 -3.35
N LEU A 9 13.35 2.99 -4.07
CA LEU A 9 13.63 2.20 -5.28
C LEU A 9 14.28 3.05 -6.37
N PHE A 10 13.75 4.25 -6.63
CA PHE A 10 14.34 5.17 -7.61
C PHE A 10 15.75 5.64 -7.21
N ALA A 11 16.02 5.85 -5.92
CA ALA A 11 17.35 6.21 -5.44
C ALA A 11 18.33 5.04 -5.48
N ALA A 12 17.83 3.81 -5.33
CA ALA A 12 18.63 2.59 -5.44
C ALA A 12 19.05 2.32 -6.89
N ASP A 13 18.10 2.46 -7.82
CA ASP A 13 18.27 2.31 -9.26
C ASP A 13 17.14 3.06 -9.97
N SER A 14 17.50 4.08 -10.75
CA SER A 14 16.55 4.94 -11.46
C SER A 14 15.81 4.22 -12.60
N THR A 15 16.27 3.03 -13.01
CA THR A 15 15.56 2.17 -13.97
C THR A 15 14.42 1.38 -13.32
N LEU A 16 14.42 1.26 -11.99
CA LEU A 16 13.33 0.63 -11.26
C LEU A 16 12.10 1.53 -11.24
N SER A 17 10.99 0.98 -11.72
CA SER A 17 9.76 1.72 -11.87
C SER A 17 8.75 1.32 -10.79
N VAL A 18 8.13 2.32 -10.16
CA VAL A 18 7.01 2.13 -9.23
C VAL A 18 5.84 2.88 -9.79
N CYS A 19 4.72 2.18 -10.05
CA CYS A 19 3.50 2.77 -10.60
C CYS A 19 3.06 3.96 -9.73
N PRO A 20 3.34 5.22 -10.13
CA PRO A 20 3.13 6.36 -9.24
C PRO A 20 1.66 6.76 -9.20
N ASP A 21 1.34 7.75 -8.35
CA ASP A 21 0.15 8.57 -8.63
C ASP A 21 0.39 9.33 -9.93
N ASN A 22 -0.60 9.33 -10.81
CA ASN A 22 -0.64 9.99 -12.11
C ASN A 22 0.25 11.25 -12.19
N GLY A 23 1.20 11.26 -13.14
CA GLY A 23 1.83 12.48 -13.68
C GLY A 23 2.75 13.25 -12.72
N GLY A 24 4.05 13.01 -12.81
CA GLY A 24 5.10 13.83 -12.19
C GLY A 24 6.47 13.51 -12.80
N ALA A 25 7.48 14.35 -12.56
CA ALA A 25 8.84 14.12 -13.07
C ALA A 25 9.47 12.79 -12.56
N ASP A 26 8.94 12.26 -11.45
CA ASP A 26 9.32 10.96 -10.87
C ASP A 26 8.43 9.80 -11.36
N ALA A 27 7.63 10.01 -12.43
CA ALA A 27 6.77 8.98 -12.99
C ALA A 27 7.60 7.98 -13.80
N THR A 28 7.89 6.83 -13.19
CA THR A 28 8.74 5.81 -13.79
C THR A 28 7.97 4.74 -14.56
N CYS A 29 6.66 4.64 -14.38
CA CYS A 29 5.82 3.71 -15.12
C CYS A 29 5.12 4.39 -16.30
N GLY A 30 5.56 4.07 -17.53
CA GLY A 30 4.94 4.54 -18.78
C GLY A 30 3.66 3.82 -19.20
N HIS A 31 3.05 2.99 -18.33
CA HIS A 31 1.84 2.25 -18.66
C HIS A 31 0.58 2.98 -18.15
N GLU A 32 -0.21 3.48 -19.10
CA GLU A 32 -1.44 4.27 -18.89
C GLU A 32 -2.55 3.59 -18.08
N ARG A 33 -2.41 2.30 -17.73
CA ARG A 33 -3.53 1.47 -17.27
C ARG A 33 -3.56 1.15 -15.78
N PHE A 34 -2.48 1.37 -15.02
CA PHE A 34 -2.41 0.99 -13.59
C PHE A 34 -1.55 1.95 -12.76
N PHE A 35 -2.08 2.40 -11.63
CA PHE A 35 -1.38 3.19 -10.61
C PHE A 35 -1.50 2.53 -9.22
N LYS A 36 -0.78 3.02 -8.21
CA LYS A 36 -0.64 2.37 -6.89
C LYS A 36 -1.92 2.11 -6.08
N HIS A 37 -3.07 2.68 -6.46
CA HIS A 37 -4.36 2.41 -5.83
C HIS A 37 -5.29 1.54 -6.70
N SER A 38 -4.75 0.91 -7.74
CA SER A 38 -5.52 -0.01 -8.58
C SER A 38 -5.90 -1.27 -7.79
N ASN A 39 -7.13 -1.72 -7.95
CA ASN A 39 -7.63 -2.94 -7.34
C ASN A 39 -6.74 -4.15 -7.72
N PRO A 40 -6.33 -5.01 -6.76
CA PRO A 40 -5.49 -6.17 -7.06
C PRO A 40 -6.08 -7.10 -8.12
N GLN A 41 -7.40 -7.26 -8.19
CA GLN A 41 -8.03 -8.08 -9.23
C GLN A 41 -7.75 -7.51 -10.63
N ARG A 42 -7.83 -6.19 -10.79
CA ARG A 42 -7.53 -5.55 -12.08
C ARG A 42 -6.04 -5.70 -12.43
N VAL A 43 -5.15 -5.63 -11.45
CA VAL A 43 -3.72 -5.89 -11.63
C VAL A 43 -3.51 -7.35 -12.08
N LYS A 44 -4.20 -8.31 -11.47
CA LYS A 44 -4.16 -9.73 -11.86
C LYS A 44 -4.62 -9.94 -13.31
N GLU A 45 -5.75 -9.35 -13.67
CA GLU A 45 -6.29 -9.40 -15.04
C GLU A 45 -5.29 -8.80 -16.04
N TRP A 46 -4.66 -7.68 -15.69
CA TRP A 46 -3.61 -7.07 -16.50
C TRP A 46 -2.41 -7.99 -16.64
N ILE A 47 -1.83 -8.53 -15.57
CA ILE A 47 -0.69 -9.46 -15.68
C ILE A 47 -1.02 -10.62 -16.65
N ARG A 48 -2.23 -11.17 -16.57
CA ARG A 48 -2.68 -12.30 -17.39
C ARG A 48 -2.94 -11.95 -18.85
N ALA A 49 -3.43 -10.75 -19.14
CA ALA A 49 -3.78 -10.34 -20.50
C ALA A 49 -2.59 -10.33 -21.47
N ASP A 50 -1.35 -10.29 -20.96
CA ASP A 50 -0.13 -10.41 -21.75
C ASP A 50 0.97 -11.04 -20.88
N ALA A 51 0.78 -12.31 -20.54
CA ALA A 51 1.68 -13.02 -19.64
C ALA A 51 3.12 -13.09 -20.19
N GLY A 52 3.27 -13.12 -21.53
CA GLY A 52 4.56 -13.14 -22.22
C GLY A 52 5.33 -11.83 -22.02
N ALA A 53 4.76 -10.69 -22.44
CA ALA A 53 5.44 -9.41 -22.30
C ALA A 53 5.64 -8.99 -20.83
N ARG A 54 4.83 -9.52 -19.91
CA ARG A 54 4.87 -9.20 -18.48
C ARG A 54 5.64 -10.22 -17.64
N ALA A 55 6.18 -11.28 -18.23
CA ALA A 55 6.89 -12.35 -17.50
C ALA A 55 8.12 -11.84 -16.73
N THR A 56 8.80 -10.83 -17.26
CA THR A 56 10.00 -10.23 -16.68
C THR A 56 9.71 -9.21 -15.59
N LEU A 57 8.46 -8.73 -15.48
CA LEU A 57 8.08 -7.77 -14.44
C LEU A 57 8.19 -8.37 -13.04
N ARG A 58 8.58 -7.51 -12.09
CA ARG A 58 8.72 -7.80 -10.67
C ARG A 58 7.79 -6.88 -9.88
N PHE A 59 7.18 -7.41 -8.82
CA PHE A 59 6.11 -6.72 -8.10
C PHE A 59 6.43 -6.60 -6.62
N VAL A 60 6.29 -5.39 -6.09
CA VAL A 60 6.33 -5.14 -4.64
C VAL A 60 4.92 -4.73 -4.22
N PHE A 61 4.24 -5.60 -3.48
CA PHE A 61 2.94 -5.30 -2.92
C PHE A 61 3.10 -4.81 -1.48
N LEU A 62 2.79 -3.54 -1.24
CA LEU A 62 2.94 -2.93 0.09
C LEU A 62 1.60 -2.97 0.84
N VAL A 63 1.58 -3.66 1.98
CA VAL A 63 0.47 -3.65 2.94
C VAL A 63 0.81 -2.78 4.14
N ARG A 64 -0.20 -2.36 4.90
CA ARG A 64 -0.05 -1.50 6.08
C ARG A 64 -1.05 -1.93 7.14
N ASN A 65 -0.71 -1.74 8.41
CA ASN A 65 -1.63 -1.94 9.52
C ASN A 65 -2.97 -1.20 9.25
N PRO A 66 -4.13 -1.86 9.43
CA PRO A 66 -5.42 -1.31 9.02
C PRO A 66 -5.76 0.01 9.71
N PHE A 67 -5.54 0.15 11.02
CA PHE A 67 -5.80 1.40 11.73
C PHE A 67 -4.90 2.53 11.22
N SER A 68 -3.63 2.22 11.01
CA SER A 68 -2.64 3.16 10.46
C SER A 68 -3.00 3.61 9.04
N LEU A 69 -3.56 2.71 8.22
CA LEU A 69 -4.04 3.05 6.87
C LEU A 69 -5.34 3.86 6.92
N LEU A 70 -6.34 3.39 7.67
CA LEU A 70 -7.65 4.03 7.81
C LEU A 70 -7.51 5.47 8.31
N GLU A 71 -6.67 5.71 9.31
CA GLU A 71 -6.35 7.07 9.79
C GLU A 71 -5.73 7.93 8.69
N ALA A 72 -4.79 7.37 7.92
CA ALA A 72 -4.12 8.11 6.87
C ALA A 72 -5.06 8.45 5.70
N ILE A 73 -5.98 7.55 5.35
CA ILE A 73 -7.00 7.79 4.32
C ILE A 73 -8.05 8.77 4.85
N LYS A 74 -8.50 8.67 6.10
CA LYS A 74 -9.42 9.65 6.71
C LYS A 74 -8.88 11.08 6.60
N ARG A 75 -7.58 11.27 6.86
CA ARG A 75 -6.89 12.56 6.75
C ARG A 75 -6.60 13.01 5.32
N HIS A 76 -6.33 12.05 4.42
CA HIS A 76 -6.08 12.31 3.01
C HIS A 76 -6.80 11.27 2.16
N PRO A 77 -8.09 11.47 1.85
CA PRO A 77 -8.90 10.39 1.31
C PRO A 77 -8.67 10.15 -0.18
N TYR A 78 -8.00 11.07 -0.87
CA TYR A 78 -7.76 10.99 -2.32
C TYR A 78 -9.07 10.61 -3.05
N GLY A 79 -8.99 9.57 -3.89
CA GLY A 79 -10.09 8.93 -4.62
C GLY A 79 -11.33 8.56 -3.83
N LEU A 80 -11.20 8.46 -2.51
CA LEU A 80 -12.18 7.89 -1.60
C LEU A 80 -12.87 8.95 -0.75
N ALA A 81 -12.76 10.24 -1.08
CA ALA A 81 -13.31 11.33 -0.26
C ALA A 81 -14.79 11.11 0.13
N THR A 82 -15.61 10.61 -0.79
CA THR A 82 -17.03 10.30 -0.58
C THR A 82 -17.28 9.19 0.45
N CYS A 83 -16.30 8.31 0.70
CA CYS A 83 -16.41 7.20 1.63
C CYS A 83 -15.96 7.55 3.07
N PHE A 84 -15.30 8.71 3.27
CA PHE A 84 -14.68 9.08 4.56
C PHE A 84 -15.18 10.41 5.15
N ARG A 85 -16.16 11.09 4.54
CA ARG A 85 -16.60 12.45 4.92
C ARG A 85 -17.54 12.55 6.13
N GLU A 86 -18.20 11.46 6.54
CA GLU A 86 -19.29 11.51 7.52
C GLU A 86 -18.86 11.11 8.93
N LEU A 87 -19.66 11.46 9.95
CA LEU A 87 -19.40 11.08 11.35
C LEU A 87 -19.35 9.56 11.54
N GLN A 88 -20.19 8.80 10.80
CA GLN A 88 -20.25 7.33 10.81
C GLN A 88 -19.51 6.71 9.61
N TRP A 89 -18.38 7.32 9.22
CA TRP A 89 -17.61 6.89 8.06
C TRP A 89 -17.20 5.41 8.07
N LEU A 90 -16.96 4.81 9.24
CA LEU A 90 -16.60 3.39 9.34
C LEU A 90 -17.72 2.43 8.95
N GLN A 91 -18.99 2.86 9.03
CA GLN A 91 -20.16 2.06 8.67
C GLN A 91 -20.69 2.38 7.27
N ARG A 92 -20.18 3.46 6.66
CA ARG A 92 -20.69 3.96 5.39
C ARG A 92 -20.32 3.01 4.26
N ARG A 93 -21.33 2.62 3.48
CA ARG A 93 -21.13 1.92 2.20
C ARG A 93 -20.45 2.87 1.21
N CYS A 94 -19.46 2.37 0.50
CA CYS A 94 -18.65 3.11 -0.45
C CYS A 94 -19.02 2.68 -1.87
N ALA A 95 -19.93 3.42 -2.50
CA ALA A 95 -20.38 3.11 -3.86
C ALA A 95 -19.26 3.31 -4.88
N CYS A 96 -19.09 2.36 -5.79
CA CYS A 96 -18.04 2.41 -6.80
C CYS A 96 -18.25 3.54 -7.83
N SER A 97 -19.48 4.00 -8.00
CA SER A 97 -19.81 5.20 -8.79
C SER A 97 -19.18 6.47 -8.21
N ASP A 98 -18.91 6.50 -6.92
CA ASP A 98 -18.48 7.69 -6.19
C ASP A 98 -16.96 7.73 -6.01
N ILE A 99 -16.26 6.70 -6.47
CA ILE A 99 -14.81 6.55 -6.36
C ILE A 99 -14.18 6.89 -7.71
N TYR A 100 -13.46 8.01 -7.77
CA TYR A 100 -12.88 8.52 -9.03
C TYR A 100 -11.56 7.82 -9.43
N ILE A 101 -11.23 6.71 -8.78
CA ILE A 101 -9.96 5.97 -8.96
C ILE A 101 -10.25 4.47 -9.15
N MET A 102 -9.30 3.69 -9.69
CA MET A 102 -9.48 2.26 -10.01
C MET A 102 -9.50 1.33 -8.78
N VAL A 103 -10.19 1.70 -7.71
CA VAL A 103 -10.27 0.91 -6.47
C VAL A 103 -11.27 -0.23 -6.54
N CYS A 104 -12.33 -0.09 -7.32
CA CYS A 104 -13.31 -1.16 -7.51
C CYS A 104 -12.87 -2.19 -8.55
N ALA A 105 -13.14 -3.46 -8.26
CA ALA A 105 -13.02 -4.53 -9.23
C ALA A 105 -14.07 -4.40 -10.35
N LYS A 106 -13.85 -5.09 -11.48
CA LYS A 106 -14.83 -5.12 -12.57
C LYS A 106 -16.14 -5.74 -12.07
N GLY A 107 -17.25 -5.02 -12.25
CA GLY A 107 -18.59 -5.47 -11.82
C GLY A 107 -18.89 -5.25 -10.33
N GLN A 108 -17.92 -4.78 -9.54
CA GLN A 108 -18.16 -4.42 -8.15
C GLN A 108 -18.99 -3.12 -8.08
N ARG A 109 -20.09 -3.14 -7.32
CA ARG A 109 -20.99 -1.99 -7.17
C ARG A 109 -20.62 -1.09 -6.00
N GLU A 110 -20.13 -1.67 -4.92
CA GLU A 110 -19.78 -0.95 -3.69
C GLU A 110 -18.86 -1.78 -2.78
N PHE A 111 -18.35 -1.15 -1.73
CA PHE A 111 -17.87 -1.80 -0.52
C PHE A 111 -18.85 -1.50 0.63
N ALA A 112 -19.12 -2.47 1.49
CA ALA A 112 -19.94 -2.33 2.69
C ALA A 112 -19.35 -1.35 3.71
N SER A 113 -18.02 -1.21 3.76
CA SER A 113 -17.34 -0.25 4.63
C SER A 113 -15.94 0.10 4.12
N PRO A 114 -15.31 1.18 4.63
CA PRO A 114 -13.89 1.43 4.40
C PRO A 114 -12.97 0.30 4.86
N ILE A 115 -13.38 -0.49 5.85
CA ILE A 115 -12.61 -1.65 6.34
C ILE A 115 -12.58 -2.76 5.30
N GLU A 116 -13.68 -2.96 4.57
CA GLU A 116 -13.73 -3.94 3.48
C GLU A 116 -12.75 -3.61 2.36
N ILE A 117 -12.50 -2.32 2.09
CA ILE A 117 -11.47 -1.91 1.13
C ILE A 117 -10.09 -2.45 1.57
N TRP A 118 -9.74 -2.32 2.85
CA TRP A 118 -8.48 -2.87 3.38
C TRP A 118 -8.46 -4.39 3.25
N ASN A 119 -9.53 -5.09 3.64
CA ASN A 119 -9.61 -6.55 3.54
C ASN A 119 -9.44 -7.03 2.09
N ALA A 120 -10.17 -6.43 1.14
CA ALA A 120 -10.15 -6.80 -0.28
C ALA A 120 -8.77 -6.54 -0.92
N PHE A 121 -8.17 -5.39 -0.64
CA PHE A 121 -6.85 -5.04 -1.17
C PHE A 121 -5.76 -5.94 -0.61
N THR A 122 -5.72 -6.09 0.71
CA THR A 122 -4.73 -6.91 1.39
C THR A 122 -4.83 -8.37 0.97
N GLN A 123 -6.04 -8.93 0.92
CA GLN A 123 -6.26 -10.30 0.44
C GLN A 123 -5.82 -10.47 -1.01
N GLY A 124 -6.13 -9.49 -1.86
CA GLY A 124 -5.75 -9.50 -3.27
C GLY A 124 -4.24 -9.45 -3.47
N TYR A 125 -3.53 -8.64 -2.68
CA TYR A 125 -2.06 -8.58 -2.70
C TYR A 125 -1.41 -9.87 -2.19
N VAL A 126 -1.93 -10.48 -1.13
CA VAL A 126 -1.48 -11.81 -0.67
C VAL A 126 -1.59 -12.83 -1.80
N ARG A 127 -2.78 -12.95 -2.41
CA ARG A 127 -3.01 -13.91 -3.50
C ARG A 127 -2.15 -13.64 -4.73
N LEU A 128 -1.95 -12.37 -5.09
CA LEU A 128 -1.07 -12.01 -6.20
C LEU A 128 0.38 -12.39 -5.93
N ALA A 129 0.88 -12.13 -4.72
CA ALA A 129 2.24 -12.49 -4.34
C ALA A 129 2.44 -14.01 -4.36
N GLU A 130 1.46 -14.76 -3.85
CA GLU A 130 1.44 -16.23 -3.89
C GLU A 130 1.39 -16.77 -5.33
N ASP A 131 0.47 -16.27 -6.16
CA ASP A 131 0.30 -16.67 -7.57
C ASP A 131 1.56 -16.40 -8.41
N LEU A 132 2.29 -15.32 -8.11
CA LEU A 132 3.50 -14.93 -8.85
C LEU A 132 4.76 -15.64 -8.35
N GLY A 133 4.78 -16.05 -7.08
CA GLY A 133 5.94 -16.64 -6.42
C GLY A 133 7.03 -15.61 -6.04
N LYS A 134 7.93 -16.02 -5.16
CA LYS A 134 9.00 -15.16 -4.58
C LYS A 134 9.98 -14.60 -5.63
N GLU A 135 10.13 -15.29 -6.76
CA GLU A 135 10.97 -14.84 -7.88
C GLU A 135 10.39 -13.63 -8.62
N ARG A 136 9.09 -13.36 -8.48
CA ARG A 136 8.38 -12.31 -9.22
C ARG A 136 7.62 -11.34 -8.35
N ALA A 137 7.35 -11.68 -7.09
CA ALA A 137 6.67 -10.78 -6.18
C ALA A 137 7.18 -10.88 -4.75
N VAL A 138 7.13 -9.75 -4.06
CA VAL A 138 7.26 -9.66 -2.61
C VAL A 138 6.03 -8.97 -2.03
N LEU A 139 5.51 -9.53 -0.94
CA LEU A 139 4.51 -8.88 -0.09
C LEU A 139 5.25 -8.25 1.08
N ALA A 140 5.27 -6.93 1.16
CA ALA A 140 6.03 -6.19 2.17
C ALA A 140 5.09 -5.40 3.10
N ARG A 141 5.42 -5.32 4.38
CA ARG A 141 4.73 -4.44 5.32
C ARG A 141 5.38 -3.06 5.31
N TYR A 142 4.55 -2.03 5.28
CA TYR A 142 5.01 -0.64 5.42
C TYR A 142 5.76 -0.42 6.73
N GLU A 143 5.34 -1.08 7.80
CA GLU A 143 5.96 -0.97 9.11
C GLU A 143 7.42 -1.45 9.09
N ASP A 144 7.69 -2.60 8.47
CA ASP A 144 9.06 -3.13 8.34
C ASP A 144 9.92 -2.20 7.49
N LEU A 145 9.39 -1.72 6.35
CA LEU A 145 10.12 -0.80 5.47
C LEU A 145 10.54 0.50 6.17
N VAL A 146 9.73 0.99 7.11
CA VAL A 146 10.02 2.25 7.83
C VAL A 146 10.95 2.01 9.01
N ALA A 147 10.64 0.98 9.81
CA ALA A 147 11.38 0.66 11.03
C ALA A 147 12.79 0.16 10.69
N ASP A 148 12.90 -0.80 9.78
CA ASP A 148 14.16 -1.41 9.35
C ASP A 148 14.22 -1.51 7.81
N PRO A 149 14.53 -0.39 7.14
CA PRO A 149 14.61 -0.33 5.70
C PRO A 149 15.73 -1.20 5.13
N HIS A 150 16.82 -1.43 5.87
CA HIS A 150 17.95 -2.24 5.41
C HIS A 150 17.50 -3.69 5.28
N ARG A 151 16.88 -4.25 6.32
CA ARG A 151 16.33 -5.60 6.29
C ARG A 151 15.24 -5.74 5.24
N ALA A 152 14.29 -4.79 5.19
CA ALA A 152 13.19 -4.85 4.23
C ALA A 152 13.68 -4.79 2.77
N LEU A 153 14.69 -3.99 2.46
CA LEU A 153 15.25 -3.90 1.10
C LEU A 153 16.16 -5.09 0.76
N ALA A 154 16.87 -5.66 1.73
CA ALA A 154 17.68 -6.87 1.51
C ALA A 154 16.79 -8.04 1.04
N GLU A 155 15.57 -8.17 1.58
CA GLU A 155 14.59 -9.15 1.09
C GLU A 155 14.17 -8.89 -0.37
N TRP A 156 14.22 -7.65 -0.82
CA TRP A 156 13.86 -7.26 -2.20
C TRP A 156 15.03 -7.38 -3.17
N GLU A 157 16.27 -7.44 -2.67
CA GLU A 157 17.48 -7.51 -3.50
C GLU A 157 17.49 -8.78 -4.36
N VAL A 158 17.02 -9.91 -3.80
CA VAL A 158 16.82 -11.18 -4.51
C VAL A 158 15.82 -11.01 -5.65
N LEU A 159 14.67 -10.38 -5.37
CA LEU A 159 13.63 -10.10 -6.36
C LEU A 159 14.13 -9.22 -7.51
N LEU A 160 15.01 -8.27 -7.19
CA LEU A 160 15.50 -7.23 -8.09
C LEU A 160 16.87 -7.54 -8.69
N ALA A 161 17.34 -8.79 -8.56
CA ALA A 161 18.57 -9.30 -9.16
C ALA A 161 19.80 -8.43 -8.85
N ASN A 162 19.99 -8.06 -7.58
CA ASN A 162 21.11 -7.25 -7.08
C ASN A 162 21.21 -5.85 -7.69
N LYS A 163 20.12 -5.32 -8.26
CA LYS A 163 20.07 -3.94 -8.74
C LYS A 163 19.88 -2.90 -7.64
N LEU A 164 19.61 -3.35 -6.41
CA LEU A 164 19.35 -2.44 -5.29
C LEU A 164 20.64 -2.04 -4.57
N SER A 165 21.08 -0.80 -4.75
CA SER A 165 21.97 -0.17 -3.76
C SER A 165 21.17 0.17 -2.49
N VAL A 166 21.12 -0.78 -1.53
CA VAL A 166 20.40 -0.59 -0.24
C VAL A 166 20.86 0.68 0.46
N LYS A 167 22.17 0.96 0.45
CA LYS A 167 22.73 2.17 1.04
C LYS A 167 22.14 3.44 0.40
N ALA A 168 22.15 3.54 -0.94
CA ALA A 168 21.61 4.70 -1.64
C ALA A 168 20.10 4.89 -1.38
N ALA A 169 19.35 3.78 -1.32
CA ALA A 169 17.93 3.78 -1.01
C ALA A 169 17.64 4.34 0.39
N VAL A 170 18.42 3.91 1.40
CA VAL A 170 18.26 4.32 2.80
C VAL A 170 18.70 5.77 3.00
N ASP A 171 19.82 6.19 2.41
CA ASP A 171 20.34 7.56 2.53
C ASP A 171 19.29 8.61 2.09
N LYS A 172 18.45 8.26 1.09
CA LYS A 172 17.37 9.13 0.60
C LYS A 172 16.20 9.28 1.58
N MET A 173 15.97 8.32 2.47
CA MET A 173 14.85 8.36 3.43
C MET A 173 15.01 9.40 4.53
N SER A 174 16.24 9.87 4.79
CA SER A 174 16.52 10.93 5.76
C SER A 174 15.77 12.23 5.44
N LYS A 175 15.29 12.41 4.20
CA LYS A 175 14.53 13.57 3.74
C LYS A 175 13.04 13.23 3.60
N SER A 176 12.17 14.10 4.15
CA SER A 176 10.70 13.96 4.08
C SER A 176 10.19 13.62 2.68
N SER A 177 9.37 12.56 2.57
CA SER A 177 8.81 12.11 1.29
C SER A 177 7.68 13.00 0.75
N LYS A 178 7.14 13.93 1.55
CA LYS A 178 6.06 14.86 1.16
C LYS A 178 6.43 16.35 1.29
N GLY A 179 7.72 16.69 1.31
CA GLY A 179 8.16 18.09 1.46
C GLY A 179 7.79 18.66 2.83
N ARG A 180 7.32 19.93 2.89
CA ARG A 180 7.02 20.66 4.15
C ARG A 180 5.94 20.02 5.02
N ASN A 181 5.05 19.21 4.44
CA ASN A 181 3.94 18.55 5.15
C ASN A 181 4.21 17.07 5.46
N GLY A 182 5.43 16.58 5.21
CA GLY A 182 5.77 15.19 5.50
C GLY A 182 6.32 15.03 6.91
N VAL A 183 5.91 13.94 7.54
CA VAL A 183 6.40 13.47 8.83
C VAL A 183 7.84 12.95 8.64
N SER A 184 8.75 13.25 9.57
CA SER A 184 10.11 12.70 9.51
C SER A 184 10.09 11.18 9.66
N ARG A 185 11.18 10.49 9.28
CA ARG A 185 11.28 9.05 9.50
C ARG A 185 11.14 8.71 10.98
N ASP A 186 11.83 9.44 11.86
CA ASP A 186 11.80 9.17 13.30
C ASP A 186 10.39 9.33 13.88
N GLN A 187 9.65 10.33 13.43
CA GLN A 187 8.24 10.49 13.81
C GLN A 187 7.37 9.35 13.27
N ALA A 188 7.62 8.87 12.05
CA ALA A 188 6.91 7.73 11.48
C ALA A 188 7.22 6.42 12.24
N VAL A 189 8.50 6.19 12.58
CA VAL A 189 8.95 5.06 13.42
C VAL A 189 8.31 5.15 14.80
N ALA A 190 8.36 6.30 15.46
CA ALA A 190 7.72 6.51 16.75
C ALA A 190 6.21 6.25 16.69
N LYS A 191 5.52 6.74 15.64
CA LYS A 191 4.09 6.48 15.43
C LYS A 191 3.78 4.99 15.25
N ILE A 192 4.65 4.24 14.57
CA ILE A 192 4.50 2.79 14.38
C ILE A 192 4.73 2.05 15.70
N ASN A 193 5.86 2.32 16.36
CA ASN A 193 6.28 1.65 17.59
C ASN A 193 5.28 1.90 18.74
N ASN A 194 4.87 3.15 18.93
CA ASN A 194 3.92 3.53 19.99
C ASN A 194 2.46 3.27 19.58
N ARG A 195 2.22 2.79 18.36
CA ARG A 195 0.88 2.60 17.77
C ARG A 195 -0.05 3.80 17.99
N SER A 196 0.49 5.02 17.94
CA SER A 196 -0.24 6.24 18.35
C SER A 196 -1.44 6.55 17.47
N TYR A 197 -1.56 5.90 16.31
CA TYR A 197 -2.76 5.93 15.48
C TYR A 197 -4.00 5.33 16.17
N LEU A 198 -3.85 4.41 17.14
CA LEU A 198 -5.00 3.81 17.86
C LEU A 198 -5.72 4.81 18.76
N ALA A 199 -5.00 5.83 19.27
CA ALA A 199 -5.56 6.89 20.08
C ALA A 199 -6.49 7.84 19.29
N LEU A 200 -6.47 7.74 17.96
CA LEU A 200 -7.31 8.55 17.05
C LEU A 200 -8.66 7.90 16.75
N PHE A 201 -8.94 6.74 17.35
CA PHE A 201 -10.20 6.02 17.26
C PHE A 201 -10.83 5.96 18.64
N SER A 202 -12.14 6.19 18.74
CA SER A 202 -12.88 5.90 19.96
C SER A 202 -12.89 4.39 20.26
N GLU A 203 -13.26 3.99 21.47
CA GLU A 203 -13.41 2.58 21.81
C GLU A 203 -14.44 1.88 20.92
N GLN A 204 -15.56 2.54 20.63
CA GLN A 204 -16.58 2.03 19.73
C GLN A 204 -16.05 1.88 18.30
N GLU A 205 -15.28 2.86 17.80
CA GLU A 205 -14.65 2.79 16.48
C GLU A 205 -13.63 1.63 16.42
N ARG A 206 -12.81 1.44 17.47
CA ARG A 206 -11.86 0.31 17.54
C ARG A 206 -12.58 -1.03 17.53
N SER A 207 -13.58 -1.19 18.38
CA SER A 207 -14.40 -2.41 18.45
C SER A 207 -15.01 -2.71 17.08
N ARG A 208 -15.55 -1.69 16.40
CA ARG A 208 -16.11 -1.84 15.05
C ARG A 208 -15.08 -2.25 14.02
N VAL A 209 -13.93 -1.58 13.97
CA VAL A 209 -12.85 -1.93 13.04
C VAL A 209 -12.42 -3.38 13.26
N CYS A 210 -12.21 -3.79 14.52
CA CYS A 210 -11.82 -5.17 14.83
C CYS A 210 -12.88 -6.21 14.42
N ALA A 211 -14.17 -5.90 14.58
CA ALA A 211 -15.25 -6.81 14.19
C ALA A 211 -15.31 -7.07 12.67
N ASP A 212 -14.97 -6.05 11.87
CA ASP A 212 -15.05 -6.14 10.40
C ASP A 212 -13.71 -6.57 9.75
N LEU A 213 -12.60 -6.58 10.50
CA LEU A 213 -11.31 -6.99 9.97
C LEU A 213 -11.22 -8.51 9.78
N ASN A 214 -10.59 -8.93 8.68
CA ASN A 214 -10.30 -10.35 8.46
C ASN A 214 -9.19 -10.81 9.41
N GLY A 215 -9.57 -11.49 10.50
CA GLY A 215 -8.65 -12.00 11.51
C GLY A 215 -7.54 -12.93 10.97
N LYS A 216 -7.82 -13.70 9.89
CA LYS A 216 -6.78 -14.54 9.26
C LYS A 216 -5.69 -13.69 8.59
N LEU A 217 -6.08 -12.61 7.91
CA LEU A 217 -5.11 -11.67 7.31
C LEU A 217 -4.33 -10.91 8.38
N MET A 218 -5.00 -10.49 9.45
CA MET A 218 -4.35 -9.83 10.57
C MET A 218 -3.25 -10.70 11.18
N LYS A 219 -3.56 -11.97 11.48
CA LYS A 219 -2.58 -12.93 11.98
C LYS A 219 -1.47 -13.22 10.98
N TYR A 220 -1.81 -13.44 9.70
CA TYR A 220 -0.83 -13.70 8.65
C TYR A 220 0.20 -12.56 8.50
N LEU A 221 -0.24 -11.31 8.70
CA LEU A 221 0.63 -10.12 8.61
C LEU A 221 1.22 -9.68 9.96
N GLY A 222 0.94 -10.39 11.05
CA GLY A 222 1.38 -10.02 12.40
C GLY A 222 0.84 -8.67 12.87
N TYR A 223 -0.43 -8.40 12.57
CA TYR A 223 -1.17 -7.21 13.03
C TYR A 223 -2.18 -7.52 14.15
N ASP A 224 -2.26 -8.76 14.61
CA ASP A 224 -3.23 -9.28 15.58
C ASP A 224 -2.87 -9.04 17.07
N GLY A 225 -1.71 -8.44 17.34
CA GLY A 225 -1.27 -8.08 18.70
C GLY A 225 -1.38 -6.61 19.03
#